data_AF-A0AAW6D076-F1
#
_entry.id   AF-A0AAW6D076-F1
#
_cell.length_a   1.000
_cell.length_b   1.000
_cell.length_c   1.000
_cell.angle_alpha   90.00
_cell.angle_beta   90.00
_cell.angle_gamma   90.00
#
_symmetry.space_group_name_H-M   'P 1'
#
loop_
_entity.id
_entity.type
_entity.pdbx_description
1 polymer ?
#
loop_
_entity_poly.entity_id
_entity_poly.type
_entity_poly.pdbx_seq_one_letter_code
_entity_poly.pdbx_strand_id
1 'polypeptide(L)'
;MDELKEIKLKNYQYLNEVAIKGETLFTGSSLMELFPICEIARSRGVDGIIYNRGISGLNTDEFLQHIHPLLLDLQPSKVFINIGTNDMTEEPYGDQ
;
A
#
# COMPACT_ATOMS: atom_id res chain seq x y z
N MET A 1 8.33 -0.27 -15.98
CA MET A 1 7.44 -0.06 -14.84
C MET A 1 6.01 -0.16 -15.35
N ASP A 2 5.21 -1.06 -14.81
CA ASP A 2 3.86 -1.37 -15.33
C ASP A 2 2.96 -0.12 -15.33
N GLU A 3 2.34 0.19 -16.47
CA GLU A 3 1.43 1.34 -16.64
C GLU A 3 0.32 1.39 -15.58
N LEU A 4 -0.12 0.23 -15.11
CA LEU A 4 -1.12 0.10 -14.04
C LEU A 4 -0.62 0.61 -12.68
N LYS A 5 0.66 0.38 -12.34
CA LYS A 5 1.27 0.88 -11.09
C LYS A 5 1.28 2.41 -11.10
N GLU A 6 1.70 3.01 -12.21
CA GLU A 6 1.74 4.46 -12.40
C GLU A 6 0.36 5.12 -12.28
N ILE A 7 -0.66 4.53 -12.90
CA ILE A 7 -2.04 5.02 -12.80
C ILE A 7 -2.50 5.00 -11.33
N LYS A 8 -2.23 3.92 -10.59
CA LYS A 8 -2.59 3.83 -9.17
C LYS A 8 -1.84 4.83 -8.31
N LEU A 9 -0.54 5.00 -8.53
CA LEU A 9 0.28 5.99 -7.82
C LEU A 9 -0.29 7.40 -8.00
N LYS A 10 -0.61 7.80 -9.23
CA LYS A 10 -1.25 9.08 -9.51
C LYS A 10 -2.61 9.21 -8.82
N ASN A 11 -3.46 8.19 -8.90
CA ASN A 11 -4.74 8.18 -8.21
C ASN A 11 -4.57 8.37 -6.70
N TYR A 12 -3.59 7.71 -6.09
CA TYR A 12 -3.30 7.88 -4.66
C TYR A 12 -2.78 9.27 -4.32
N GLN A 13 -1.94 9.88 -5.15
CA GLN A 13 -1.53 11.28 -4.97
C GLN A 13 -2.75 12.20 -4.89
N TYR A 14 -3.68 12.10 -5.85
CA TYR A 14 -4.91 12.91 -5.86
C TYR A 14 -5.80 12.62 -4.65
N LEU A 15 -5.96 11.35 -4.28
CA LEU A 15 -6.79 10.97 -3.13
C LEU A 15 -6.18 11.44 -1.80
N ASN A 16 -4.86 11.56 -1.69
CA ASN A 16 -4.19 12.02 -0.48
C ASN A 16 -4.43 13.52 -0.22
N GLU A 17 -4.69 14.32 -1.24
CA GLU A 17 -5.00 15.76 -1.09
C GLU A 17 -6.28 16.01 -0.28
N VAL A 18 -7.22 15.06 -0.32
CA VAL A 18 -8.54 15.16 0.31
C VAL A 18 -8.72 14.14 1.45
N ALA A 19 -7.71 13.33 1.74
CA ALA A 19 -7.77 12.32 2.79
C ALA A 19 -7.71 12.95 4.19
N ILE A 20 -8.41 12.35 5.15
CA ILE A 20 -8.31 12.71 6.56
C ILE A 20 -7.02 12.10 7.11
N LYS A 21 -6.14 12.96 7.61
CA LYS A 21 -4.84 12.56 8.16
C LYS A 21 -4.98 11.88 9.51
N GLY A 22 -4.02 11.04 9.88
CA GLY A 22 -4.01 10.37 11.19
C GLY A 22 -4.84 9.10 11.26
N GLU A 23 -5.46 8.68 10.16
CA GLU A 23 -6.31 7.49 10.10
C GLU A 23 -5.49 6.20 9.94
N THR A 24 -6.17 5.04 9.94
CA THR A 24 -5.50 3.74 9.79
C THR A 24 -5.15 3.50 8.33
N LEU A 25 -3.91 3.08 8.08
CA LEU A 25 -3.41 2.77 6.75
C LEU A 25 -3.00 1.30 6.61
N PHE A 26 -3.47 0.68 5.55
CA PHE A 26 -2.98 -0.58 5.02
C PHE A 26 -2.23 -0.30 3.72
N THR A 27 -0.97 -0.74 3.63
CA THR A 27 -0.11 -0.47 2.47
C THR A 27 0.83 -1.64 2.19
N GLY A 28 1.30 -1.77 0.95
CA GLY A 28 2.11 -2.92 0.54
C GLY A 28 1.86 -3.37 -0.90
N SER A 29 1.99 -4.68 -1.14
CA SER A 29 1.89 -5.25 -2.48
C SER A 29 0.52 -5.91 -2.76
N SER A 30 0.50 -6.96 -3.59
CA SER A 30 -0.73 -7.57 -4.13
C SER A 30 -1.69 -8.11 -3.06
N LEU A 31 -1.16 -8.77 -2.02
CA LEU A 31 -1.98 -9.28 -0.94
C LEU A 31 -2.66 -8.14 -0.18
N MET A 32 -1.95 -7.03 0.03
CA MET A 32 -2.52 -5.87 0.70
C MET A 32 -3.57 -5.18 -0.16
N GLU A 33 -3.31 -5.04 -1.46
CA GLU A 33 -4.27 -4.43 -2.39
C GLU A 33 -5.62 -5.16 -2.37
N LEU A 34 -5.61 -6.49 -2.37
CA LEU A 34 -6.80 -7.33 -2.43
C LEU A 34 -7.37 -7.68 -1.04
N PHE A 35 -6.76 -7.19 0.05
CA PHE A 35 -7.20 -7.54 1.40
C PHE A 35 -8.61 -6.98 1.66
N PRO A 36 -9.60 -7.80 2.08
CA PRO A 36 -11.00 -7.39 2.22
C PRO A 36 -11.23 -6.58 3.52
N ILE A 37 -10.52 -5.46 3.66
CA ILE A 37 -10.48 -4.59 4.84
C ILE A 37 -11.88 -4.14 5.24
N CYS A 38 -12.68 -3.67 4.28
CA CYS A 38 -14.01 -3.13 4.54
C CYS A 38 -14.95 -4.16 5.16
N GLU A 39 -14.93 -5.39 4.65
CA GLU A 39 -15.77 -6.49 5.13
C GLU A 39 -15.35 -6.93 6.53
N ILE A 40 -14.04 -7.09 6.75
CA ILE A 40 -13.48 -7.47 8.04
C ILE A 40 -13.76 -6.39 9.08
N ALA A 41 -13.48 -5.12 8.78
CA ALA A 41 -13.71 -3.99 9.66
C ALA A 41 -15.18 -3.93 10.12
N ARG A 42 -16.11 -4.06 9.17
CA ARG A 42 -17.55 -4.11 9.48
C ARG A 42 -17.91 -5.30 10.35
N SER A 43 -17.42 -6.50 10.01
CA SER A 43 -17.73 -7.74 10.76
C SER A 43 -17.21 -7.72 12.21
N ARG A 44 -16.15 -6.95 12.47
CA ARG A 44 -15.50 -6.84 13.78
C ARG A 44 -15.93 -5.61 14.57
N GLY A 45 -16.85 -4.79 14.04
CA GLY A 45 -17.26 -3.54 14.67
C GLY A 45 -16.12 -2.52 14.81
N VAL A 46 -15.21 -2.49 13.82
CA VAL A 46 -14.16 -1.48 13.77
C VAL A 46 -14.76 -0.19 13.24
N ASP A 47 -14.89 0.79 14.13
CA ASP A 47 -15.28 2.15 13.79
C ASP A 47 -14.03 3.00 13.52
N GLY A 48 -13.97 3.66 12.36
CA GLY A 48 -12.86 4.52 11.96
C GLY A 48 -12.66 4.55 10.44
N ILE A 49 -11.82 5.48 9.97
CA ILE A 49 -11.48 5.56 8.56
C ILE A 49 -10.25 4.67 8.31
N ILE A 50 -10.34 3.86 7.27
CA ILE A 50 -9.27 2.97 6.87
C ILE A 50 -8.96 3.21 5.40
N TYR A 51 -7.70 3.51 5.11
CA TYR A 51 -7.20 3.66 3.74
C TYR A 51 -6.44 2.40 3.33
N ASN A 52 -6.61 2.00 2.07
CA ASN A 52 -5.75 1.03 1.41
C ASN A 52 -4.91 1.76 0.34
N ARG A 53 -3.58 1.57 0.39
CA ARG A 53 -2.59 2.06 -0.56
C ARG A 53 -1.73 0.92 -1.12
N GLY A 54 -2.22 -0.31 -1.08
CA GLY A 54 -1.56 -1.46 -1.68
C GLY A 54 -1.49 -1.37 -3.21
N ILE A 55 -0.35 -1.67 -3.80
CA ILE A 55 -0.18 -1.78 -5.25
C ILE A 55 0.49 -3.10 -5.58
N SER A 56 -0.22 -3.93 -6.35
CA SER A 56 0.28 -5.22 -6.82
C SER A 56 1.61 -5.11 -7.53
N GLY A 57 2.48 -6.07 -7.25
CA GLY A 57 3.80 -6.17 -7.87
C GLY A 57 4.87 -5.24 -7.30
N LEU A 58 4.59 -4.43 -6.27
CA LEU A 58 5.63 -3.64 -5.60
C LEU A 58 6.62 -4.53 -4.85
N ASN A 59 7.92 -4.29 -5.06
CA ASN A 59 8.99 -4.71 -4.16
C ASN A 59 9.30 -3.59 -3.13
N THR A 60 10.18 -3.84 -2.16
CA THR A 60 10.51 -2.88 -1.10
C THR A 60 11.20 -1.62 -1.60
N ASP A 61 12.05 -1.73 -2.62
CA ASP A 61 12.74 -0.60 -3.23
C ASP A 61 11.75 0.35 -3.95
N GLU A 62 10.87 -0.20 -4.80
CA GLU A 62 9.80 0.56 -5.45
C GLU A 62 8.87 1.22 -4.42
N PHE A 63 8.53 0.50 -3.35
CA PHE A 63 7.73 1.05 -2.26
C PHE A 63 8.41 2.24 -1.58
N LEU A 64 9.71 2.15 -1.33
CA LEU A 64 10.49 3.24 -0.73
C LEU A 64 10.60 4.44 -1.68
N GLN A 65 10.77 4.23 -2.98
CA GLN A 65 10.75 5.28 -4.00
C GLN A 65 9.43 6.05 -4.02
N HIS A 66 8.32 5.36 -3.72
CA HIS A 66 6.98 5.93 -3.72
C HIS A 66 6.37 6.07 -2.31
N ILE A 67 7.21 6.16 -1.28
CA ILE A 67 6.76 6.16 0.12
C ILE A 67 5.84 7.33 0.49
N HIS A 68 5.96 8.45 -0.22
CA HIS A 68 5.10 9.63 -0.01
C HIS A 68 3.62 9.33 -0.30
N PRO A 69 3.23 9.02 -1.54
CA PRO A 69 1.84 8.72 -1.85
C PRO A 69 1.33 7.43 -1.20
N LEU A 70 2.21 6.48 -0.90
CA LEU A 70 1.83 5.19 -0.32
C LEU A 70 1.75 5.18 1.21
N LEU A 71 2.33 6.18 1.89
CA LEU A 71 2.42 6.21 3.35
C LEU A 71 2.46 7.64 3.93
N LEU A 72 3.47 8.45 3.60
CA LEU A 72 3.79 9.65 4.40
C LEU A 72 2.76 10.78 4.27
N ASP A 73 2.14 10.96 3.10
CA ASP A 73 1.20 12.07 2.87
C ASP A 73 -0.05 11.97 3.76
N LEU A 74 -0.43 10.75 4.12
CA LEU A 74 -1.58 10.43 4.98
C LEU A 74 -1.31 10.67 6.47
N GLN A 75 -0.04 10.77 6.87
CA GLN A 75 0.38 10.92 8.27
C GLN A 75 -0.38 9.95 9.22
N PRO A 76 -0.41 8.65 8.93
CA PRO A 76 -1.28 7.69 9.61
C PRO A 76 -0.90 7.52 11.09
N SER A 77 -1.90 7.30 11.96
CA SER A 77 -1.64 6.95 13.37
C SER A 77 -1.32 5.46 13.57
N LYS A 78 -1.77 4.62 12.65
CA LYS A 78 -1.55 3.17 12.63
C LYS A 78 -1.27 2.72 11.20
N VAL A 79 -0.21 1.93 11.03
CA VAL A 79 0.19 1.40 9.73
C VAL A 79 0.32 -0.12 9.79
N PHE A 80 -0.34 -0.78 8.86
CA PHE A 80 -0.13 -2.18 8.54
C PHE A 80 0.61 -2.24 7.20
N ILE A 81 1.80 -2.87 7.19
CA ILE A 81 2.62 -3.02 5.99
C ILE A 81 2.75 -4.51 5.67
N ASN A 82 2.42 -4.88 4.44
CA ASN A 82 2.65 -6.23 3.92
C ASN A 82 3.37 -6.15 2.56
N ILE A 83 4.68 -6.32 2.59
CA ILE A 83 5.58 -6.27 1.44
C ILE A 83 6.79 -7.20 1.66
N GLY A 84 7.57 -7.48 0.63
CA GLY A 84 8.72 -8.40 0.69
C GLY A 84 8.55 -9.66 -0.15
N THR A 85 7.33 -10.01 -0.57
CA THR A 85 7.10 -11.24 -1.36
C THR A 85 7.75 -11.16 -2.74
N ASN A 86 7.68 -10.02 -3.42
CA ASN A 86 8.28 -9.86 -4.74
C ASN A 86 9.81 -9.75 -4.68
N ASP A 87 10.34 -9.19 -3.58
CA ASP A 87 11.77 -9.12 -3.30
C ASP A 87 12.40 -10.52 -3.20
N MET A 88 11.66 -11.49 -2.66
CA MET A 88 12.13 -12.88 -2.55
C MET A 88 12.06 -13.65 -3.88
N THR A 89 11.27 -13.17 -4.86
CA THR A 89 11.13 -13.80 -6.18
C THR A 89 12.10 -13.26 -7.21
N GLU A 90 12.71 -12.11 -6.97
CA GLU A 90 13.90 -11.68 -7.70
C GLU A 90 15.06 -12.58 -7.21
N GLU A 91 15.64 -13.40 -8.10
CA GLU A 91 16.69 -14.33 -7.71
C GLU A 91 17.83 -13.56 -7.01
N PRO A 92 18.17 -13.89 -5.75
CA PRO A 92 19.26 -13.21 -5.04
C PRO A 92 20.65 -13.54 -5.61
N TYR A 93 20.72 -14.47 -6.56
CA TYR A 93 21.93 -14.93 -7.23
C TYR A 93 21.65 -15.11 -8.71
N GLY A 94 21.82 -14.06 -9.50
CA GLY A 94 21.98 -14.23 -10.94
C GLY A 94 23.17 -15.14 -11.20
N ASP A 95 22.97 -16.17 -12.02
CA ASP A 95 23.97 -17.08 -12.62
C ASP A 95 25.31 -17.17 -11.87
N GLN A 96 25.42 -18.12 -10.93
CA GLN A 96 26.72 -18.69 -10.51
C GLN A 96 26.98 -20.02 -11.22
#